data_AF-L9MJ28-F1
#
_entry.id   AF-L9MJ28-F1
#
_cell.length_a   1.000
_cell.length_b   1.000
_cell.length_c   1.000
_cell.angle_alpha   90.00
_cell.angle_beta   90.00
_cell.angle_gamma   90.00
#
_symmetry.space_group_name_H-M   'P 1'
#
loop_
_entity.id
_entity.type
_entity.pdbx_description
1 polymer ?
#
loop_
_entity_poly.entity_id
_entity_poly.type
_entity_poly.pdbx_seq_one_letter_code
_entity_poly.pdbx_strand_id
1 'polypeptide(L)'
;NVLEAYYDKTQIDNQSRTQNWLIEQTVAPLKQGERINSDQMQQQLKLLNRLKGVNTRNVLSPGTTVGSSQLNVEVQNASLLNGYIGADNFGNKYTSRVRGTAGISVNNLAGLGDELSLDLMTAGKRMNYGRIGYAFTFTGMGTRAGASYSYLDYELGKDLKSIGAEGSAAQSSVFISQPALL
;
A
#
# COMPACT_ATOMS: atom_id res chain seq x y z
N ASN A 1 6.86 -2.17 -42.96
CA ASN A 1 7.22 -3.15 -41.91
C ASN A 1 7.50 -2.41 -40.62
N VAL A 2 6.68 -2.63 -39.59
CA VAL A 2 6.97 -2.18 -38.23
C VAL A 2 7.81 -3.27 -37.58
N LEU A 3 9.03 -2.94 -37.16
CA LEU A 3 9.86 -3.84 -36.37
C LEU A 3 9.38 -3.76 -34.92
N GLU A 4 8.64 -4.77 -34.47
CA GLU A 4 8.20 -4.84 -33.09
C GLU A 4 9.36 -5.23 -32.18
N ALA A 5 9.46 -4.58 -31.02
CA ALA A 5 10.55 -4.83 -30.09
C ALA A 5 10.24 -6.02 -29.16
N TYR A 6 11.26 -6.80 -28.80
CA TYR A 6 11.15 -7.94 -27.87
C TYR A 6 12.12 -7.79 -26.69
N TYR A 7 11.81 -8.43 -25.57
CA TYR A 7 12.73 -8.48 -24.43
C TYR A 7 13.91 -9.41 -24.75
N ASP A 8 15.12 -8.85 -24.82
CA ASP A 8 16.36 -9.63 -24.94
C ASP A 8 16.73 -10.26 -23.59
N LYS A 9 16.54 -9.50 -22.52
CA LYS A 9 16.79 -9.91 -21.15
C LYS A 9 15.98 -9.04 -20.21
N THR A 10 15.45 -9.65 -19.15
CA THR A 10 14.88 -8.93 -18.01
C THR A 10 15.68 -9.30 -16.78
N GLN A 11 16.43 -8.34 -16.26
CA GLN A 11 17.28 -8.51 -15.11
C GLN A 11 16.65 -7.84 -13.90
N ILE A 12 16.56 -8.59 -12.81
CA ILE A 12 16.00 -8.12 -11.56
C ILE A 12 17.07 -8.16 -10.51
N ASP A 13 17.34 -7.00 -9.92
CA ASP A 13 18.20 -6.85 -8.77
C ASP A 13 17.32 -6.51 -7.56
N ASN A 14 17.01 -7.52 -6.75
CA ASN A 14 16.25 -7.34 -5.51
C ASN A 14 17.21 -7.14 -4.34
N GLN A 15 17.35 -5.89 -3.92
CA GLN A 15 18.07 -5.46 -2.72
C GLN A 15 17.12 -5.10 -1.57
N SER A 16 15.84 -5.43 -1.71
CA SER A 16 14.82 -5.17 -0.69
C SER A 16 14.58 -6.39 0.20
N ARG A 17 13.82 -6.19 1.28
CA ARG A 17 13.30 -7.28 2.14
C ARG A 17 12.15 -8.06 1.50
N THR A 18 11.65 -7.60 0.35
CA THR A 18 10.56 -8.27 -0.35
C THR A 18 11.01 -9.64 -0.82
N GLN A 19 10.15 -10.65 -0.65
CA GLN A 19 10.44 -12.01 -1.07
C GLN A 19 10.56 -12.08 -2.60
N ASN A 20 11.60 -12.77 -3.09
CA ASN A 20 11.89 -12.86 -4.53
C ASN A 20 10.70 -13.38 -5.34
N TRP A 21 9.98 -14.40 -4.83
CA TRP A 21 8.85 -14.99 -5.56
C TRP A 21 7.78 -13.95 -5.92
N LEU A 22 7.55 -12.95 -5.06
CA LEU A 22 6.51 -11.94 -5.29
C LEU A 22 6.94 -11.01 -6.42
N ILE A 23 8.21 -10.62 -6.44
CA ILE A 23 8.79 -9.81 -7.52
C ILE A 23 8.80 -10.60 -8.82
N GLU A 24 9.27 -11.84 -8.79
CA GLU A 24 9.34 -12.74 -9.94
C GLU A 24 7.95 -13.03 -10.53
N GLN A 25 6.92 -13.22 -9.70
CA GLN A 25 5.56 -13.36 -10.21
C GLN A 25 5.03 -12.06 -10.83
N THR A 26 5.37 -10.90 -10.26
CA THR A 26 4.91 -9.60 -10.78
C THR A 26 5.49 -9.30 -12.15
N VAL A 27 6.76 -9.63 -12.37
CA VAL A 27 7.47 -9.37 -13.64
C VAL A 27 7.42 -10.54 -14.63
N ALA A 28 6.80 -11.67 -14.27
CA ALA A 28 6.74 -12.86 -15.12
C ALA A 28 6.25 -12.59 -16.57
N PRO A 29 5.33 -11.63 -16.82
CA PRO A 29 4.96 -11.27 -18.18
C PRO A 29 6.07 -10.59 -18.99
N LEU A 30 7.05 -9.96 -18.32
CA LEU A 30 8.16 -9.23 -18.92
C LEU A 30 9.38 -10.14 -19.14
N LYS A 31 9.18 -11.37 -19.58
CA LYS A 31 10.26 -12.35 -19.75
C LYS A 31 10.92 -12.25 -21.13
N GLN A 32 12.13 -12.78 -21.24
CA GLN A 32 12.88 -12.85 -22.49
C GLN A 32 12.07 -13.51 -23.62
N GLY A 33 12.17 -12.96 -24.83
CA GLY A 33 11.51 -13.44 -26.04
C GLY A 33 10.09 -12.92 -26.23
N GLU A 34 9.45 -12.37 -25.20
CA GLU A 34 8.12 -11.76 -25.32
C GLU A 34 8.20 -10.41 -26.02
N ARG A 35 7.12 -10.05 -26.73
CA ARG A 35 6.95 -8.72 -27.32
C ARG A 35 6.88 -7.67 -26.23
N ILE A 36 7.56 -6.55 -26.43
CA ILE A 36 7.46 -5.39 -25.54
C ILE A 36 6.13 -4.71 -25.81
N ASN A 37 5.15 -5.02 -24.97
CA ASN A 37 3.91 -4.26 -24.87
C ASN A 37 4.08 -3.17 -23.80
N SER A 38 4.00 -1.90 -24.20
CA SER A 38 4.24 -0.76 -23.29
C SER A 38 3.24 -0.74 -22.13
N ASP A 39 1.97 -1.03 -22.38
CA ASP A 39 0.92 -1.00 -21.36
C ASP A 39 1.15 -2.12 -20.33
N GLN A 40 1.46 -3.33 -20.79
CA GLN A 40 1.77 -4.45 -19.91
C GLN A 40 3.03 -4.17 -19.08
N MET A 41 4.10 -3.64 -19.70
CA MET A 41 5.32 -3.25 -19.00
C MET A 41 5.04 -2.21 -17.92
N GLN A 42 4.35 -1.13 -18.27
CA GLN A 42 3.97 -0.09 -17.32
C GLN A 42 3.10 -0.64 -16.20
N GLN A 43 2.16 -1.53 -16.50
CA GLN A 43 1.31 -2.14 -15.49
C GLN A 43 2.11 -2.98 -14.49
N GLN A 44 3.05 -3.83 -14.93
CA GLN A 44 3.86 -4.62 -14.00
C GLN A 44 4.80 -3.73 -13.16
N LEU A 45 5.40 -2.71 -13.76
CA LEU A 45 6.23 -1.75 -13.04
C LEU A 45 5.42 -0.94 -12.01
N LYS A 46 4.17 -0.57 -12.34
CA LYS A 46 3.23 0.03 -11.39
C LYS A 46 2.88 -0.93 -10.26
N LEU A 47 2.71 -2.22 -10.54
CA LEU A 47 2.42 -3.23 -9.51
C LEU A 47 3.58 -3.36 -8.51
N LEU A 48 4.83 -3.39 -8.98
CA LEU A 48 5.99 -3.37 -8.08
C LEU A 48 6.03 -2.11 -7.21
N ASN A 49 5.74 -0.93 -7.78
CA ASN A 49 5.69 0.35 -7.04
C ASN A 49 4.54 0.45 -6.03
N ARG A 50 3.54 -0.44 -6.09
CA ARG A 50 2.45 -0.50 -5.10
C ARG A 50 2.81 -1.34 -3.88
N LEU A 51 3.90 -2.09 -3.91
CA LEU A 51 4.40 -2.82 -2.75
C LEU A 51 4.82 -1.81 -1.68
N LYS A 52 4.34 -2.01 -0.46
CA LYS A 52 4.71 -1.15 0.67
C LYS A 52 6.16 -1.39 1.04
N GLY A 53 6.89 -0.32 1.40
CA GLY A 53 8.27 -0.42 1.84
C GLY A 53 9.28 -0.72 0.72
N VAL A 54 8.92 -0.46 -0.54
CA VAL A 54 9.76 -0.70 -1.72
C VAL A 54 9.86 0.57 -2.57
N ASN A 55 11.05 0.85 -3.07
CA ASN A 55 11.28 1.78 -4.18
C ASN A 55 11.78 0.98 -5.38
N THR A 56 11.26 1.26 -6.58
CA THR A 56 11.79 0.63 -7.80
C THR A 56 12.40 1.64 -8.74
N ARG A 57 13.47 1.22 -9.41
CA ARG A 57 14.06 1.91 -10.55
C ARG A 57 14.09 0.95 -11.72
N ASN A 58 13.65 1.42 -12.87
CA ASN A 58 13.67 0.63 -14.10
C ASN A 58 14.37 1.40 -15.21
N VAL A 59 15.14 0.67 -16.03
CA VAL A 59 15.84 1.21 -17.19
C VAL A 59 15.67 0.24 -18.35
N LEU A 60 15.17 0.75 -19.46
CA LEU A 60 15.15 0.04 -20.74
C LEU A 60 16.34 0.50 -21.57
N SER A 61 17.21 -0.44 -21.94
CA SER A 61 18.40 -0.20 -22.77
C SER A 61 18.36 -1.02 -24.06
N PRO A 62 19.12 -0.64 -25.10
CA PRO A 62 19.27 -1.48 -26.29
C PRO A 62 19.72 -2.91 -25.94
N GLY A 63 19.16 -3.90 -26.62
CA GLY A 63 19.54 -5.31 -26.47
C GLY A 63 20.75 -5.68 -27.33
N THR A 64 21.14 -6.95 -27.27
CA THR A 64 22.25 -7.51 -28.05
C THR A 64 21.88 -7.84 -29.50
N THR A 65 20.58 -7.89 -29.80
CA THR A 65 20.04 -8.24 -31.12
C THR A 65 19.23 -7.08 -31.72
N VAL A 66 19.20 -6.98 -33.05
CA VAL A 66 18.44 -5.92 -33.73
C VAL A 66 16.95 -6.07 -33.43
N GLY A 67 16.32 -4.99 -32.97
CA GLY A 67 14.90 -5.01 -32.60
C GLY A 67 14.63 -5.57 -31.20
N SER A 68 15.64 -5.64 -30.32
CA SER A 68 15.44 -6.07 -28.93
C SER A 68 15.88 -5.01 -27.91
N SER A 69 15.40 -5.16 -26.68
CA SER A 69 15.78 -4.30 -25.55
C SER A 69 15.95 -5.11 -24.28
N GLN A 70 16.84 -4.65 -23.41
CA GLN A 70 17.05 -5.20 -22.08
C GLN A 70 16.34 -4.32 -21.05
N LEU A 71 15.51 -4.94 -20.20
CA LEU A 71 14.88 -4.30 -19.06
C LEU A 71 15.67 -4.63 -17.79
N ASN A 72 16.14 -3.60 -17.09
CA ASN A 72 16.76 -3.75 -15.77
C ASN A 72 15.80 -3.17 -14.72
N VAL A 73 15.44 -3.96 -13.73
CA VAL A 73 14.59 -3.55 -12.60
C VAL A 73 15.37 -3.72 -11.31
N GLU A 74 15.59 -2.60 -10.64
CA GLU A 74 16.22 -2.54 -9.32
C GLU A 74 15.14 -2.29 -8.27
N VAL A 75 15.12 -3.13 -7.24
CA VAL A 75 14.13 -3.10 -6.17
C VAL A 75 14.86 -2.89 -4.85
N GLN A 76 14.66 -1.72 -4.24
CA GLN A 76 15.34 -1.32 -3.00
C GLN A 76 14.34 -1.16 -1.86
N ASN A 77 14.83 -1.25 -0.62
CA ASN A 77 14.04 -0.92 0.55
C ASN A 77 13.68 0.57 0.56
N ALA A 78 12.39 0.88 0.75
CA ALA A 78 11.96 2.19 1.21
C ALA A 78 11.90 2.22 2.76
N SER A 79 11.38 3.31 3.32
CA SER A 79 11.28 3.46 4.77
C SER A 79 10.49 2.30 5.39
N LEU A 80 11.12 1.63 6.35
CA LEU A 80 10.48 0.58 7.16
C LEU A 80 9.38 1.17 8.03
N LEU A 81 9.57 2.37 8.55
CA LEU A 81 8.68 3.00 9.52
C LEU A 81 8.23 4.36 8.99
N ASN A 82 6.91 4.60 8.99
CA ASN A 82 6.33 5.90 8.71
C ASN A 82 5.44 6.31 9.88
N GLY A 83 5.22 7.62 10.06
CA GLY A 83 4.29 8.10 11.07
C GLY A 83 3.91 9.56 10.86
N TYR A 84 2.87 9.97 11.57
CA TYR A 84 2.37 11.33 11.58
C TYR A 84 1.75 11.70 12.92
N ILE A 85 1.68 12.99 13.19
CA ILE A 85 0.89 13.60 14.25
C ILE A 85 0.19 14.83 13.66
N GLY A 86 -1.06 15.06 14.07
CA GLY A 86 -1.88 16.11 13.51
C GLY A 86 -2.88 16.67 14.50
N ALA A 87 -3.40 17.86 14.17
CA ALA A 87 -4.50 18.50 14.87
C ALA A 87 -5.39 19.24 13.88
N ASP A 88 -6.71 19.08 14.01
CA ASP A 88 -7.69 19.71 13.14
C ASP A 88 -8.93 20.19 13.90
N ASN A 89 -9.74 21.03 13.25
CA ASN A 89 -11.01 21.53 13.79
C ASN A 89 -12.27 20.97 13.07
N PHE A 90 -12.14 19.81 12.41
CA PHE A 90 -13.23 19.16 11.65
C PHE A 90 -14.15 18.29 12.53
N GLY A 91 -14.06 18.42 13.85
CA GLY A 91 -14.96 17.71 14.77
C GLY A 91 -16.38 18.28 14.77
N ASN A 92 -17.37 17.48 15.16
CA ASN A 92 -18.77 17.90 15.22
C ASN A 92 -19.03 18.76 16.49
N LYS A 93 -20.02 19.67 16.44
CA LYS A 93 -20.48 20.47 17.59
C LYS A 93 -20.81 19.61 18.82
N TYR A 94 -21.16 18.33 18.60
CA TYR A 94 -21.54 17.37 19.64
C TYR A 94 -20.34 16.60 20.23
N THR A 95 -19.28 16.33 19.45
CA THR A 95 -18.12 15.48 19.86
C THR A 95 -16.79 16.24 20.05
N SER A 96 -16.85 17.57 20.21
CA SER A 96 -15.72 18.54 20.24
C SER A 96 -15.32 19.02 18.86
N ARG A 97 -14.97 20.31 18.75
CA ARG A 97 -14.54 20.91 17.47
C ARG A 97 -13.10 20.54 17.12
N VAL A 98 -12.23 20.40 18.12
CA VAL A 98 -10.79 20.13 17.92
C VAL A 98 -10.49 18.65 18.15
N ARG A 99 -9.69 18.06 17.26
CA ARG A 99 -9.27 16.66 17.31
C ARG A 99 -7.76 16.57 17.10
N GLY A 100 -7.11 15.71 17.85
CA GLY A 100 -5.73 15.28 17.64
C GLY A 100 -5.70 13.92 16.97
N THR A 101 -4.76 13.72 16.04
CA THR A 101 -4.56 12.45 15.34
C THR A 101 -3.09 12.05 15.40
N ALA A 102 -2.83 10.75 15.42
CA ALA A 102 -1.51 10.20 15.30
C ALA A 102 -1.58 8.84 14.60
N GLY A 103 -0.55 8.50 13.86
CA GLY A 103 -0.47 7.19 13.24
C GLY A 103 0.95 6.74 13.00
N ILE A 104 1.13 5.43 12.94
CA ILE A 104 2.40 4.77 12.65
C ILE A 104 2.14 3.57 11.76
N SER A 105 3.02 3.34 10.79
CA SER A 105 2.98 2.14 9.96
C SER A 105 4.36 1.52 9.79
N VAL A 106 4.38 0.19 9.80
CA VAL A 106 5.57 -0.61 9.56
C VAL A 106 5.39 -1.37 8.24
N ASN A 107 6.30 -1.14 7.30
CA ASN A 107 6.19 -1.61 5.92
C ASN A 107 7.11 -2.80 5.64
N ASN A 108 6.57 -3.78 4.92
CA ASN A 108 7.30 -4.92 4.39
C ASN A 108 8.00 -5.72 5.49
N LEU A 109 7.26 -6.06 6.55
CA LEU A 109 7.78 -6.84 7.67
C LEU A 109 7.92 -8.30 7.30
N ALA A 110 6.93 -8.85 6.59
CA ALA A 110 6.93 -10.22 6.11
C ALA A 110 7.58 -10.38 4.73
N GLY A 111 7.97 -9.28 4.08
CA GLY A 111 8.51 -9.30 2.72
C GLY A 111 7.42 -9.45 1.65
N LEU A 112 6.15 -9.15 1.97
CA LEU A 112 5.01 -9.34 1.08
C LEU A 112 4.47 -8.02 0.52
N GLY A 113 5.28 -6.95 0.54
CA GLY A 113 4.80 -5.59 0.34
C GLY A 113 3.67 -5.24 1.32
N ASP A 114 3.78 -5.78 2.53
CA ASP A 114 2.79 -5.70 3.61
C ASP A 114 2.90 -4.41 4.41
N GLU A 115 1.84 -4.07 5.14
CA GLU A 115 1.79 -2.91 6.03
C GLU A 115 1.01 -3.29 7.29
N LEU A 116 1.64 -3.10 8.45
CA LEU A 116 1.01 -3.07 9.76
C LEU A 116 0.82 -1.61 10.17
N SER A 117 -0.41 -1.18 10.44
CA SER A 117 -0.73 0.21 10.76
C SER A 117 -1.47 0.33 12.09
N LEU A 118 -1.15 1.38 12.84
CA LEU A 118 -1.91 1.84 14.01
C LEU A 118 -2.29 3.31 13.81
N ASP A 119 -3.58 3.62 13.87
CA ASP A 119 -4.13 4.97 13.79
C ASP A 119 -4.90 5.30 15.08
N LEU A 120 -4.69 6.51 15.59
CA LEU A 120 -5.30 7.02 16.82
C LEU A 120 -5.90 8.40 16.56
N MET A 121 -7.07 8.66 17.15
CA MET A 121 -7.69 9.98 17.18
C MET A 121 -8.30 10.24 18.55
N THR A 122 -8.12 11.44 19.09
CA THR A 122 -8.77 11.89 20.31
C THR A 122 -9.36 13.28 20.15
N ALA A 123 -10.52 13.49 20.76
CA ALA A 123 -11.14 14.80 20.95
C ALA A 123 -11.29 15.11 22.46
N GLY A 124 -10.31 14.66 23.26
CA GLY A 124 -10.30 14.72 24.71
C GLY A 124 -11.29 13.72 25.31
N LYS A 125 -12.03 14.14 26.35
CA LYS A 125 -13.02 13.28 27.03
C LYS A 125 -14.22 12.89 26.18
N ARG A 126 -14.42 13.53 25.01
CA ARG A 126 -15.65 13.37 24.23
C ARG A 126 -15.61 12.26 23.19
N MET A 127 -14.42 11.92 22.69
CA MET A 127 -14.30 10.95 21.62
C MET A 127 -12.88 10.42 21.56
N ASN A 128 -12.73 9.09 21.55
CA ASN A 128 -11.46 8.41 21.37
C ASN A 128 -11.64 7.27 20.37
N TYR A 129 -10.73 7.19 19.42
CA TYR A 129 -10.74 6.20 18.36
C TYR A 129 -9.37 5.59 18.19
N GLY A 130 -9.35 4.27 17.97
CA GLY A 130 -8.14 3.54 17.62
C GLY A 130 -8.44 2.50 16.54
N ARG A 131 -7.49 2.29 15.64
CA ARG A 131 -7.54 1.25 14.63
C ARG A 131 -6.19 0.60 14.44
N ILE A 132 -6.17 -0.72 14.47
CA ILE A 132 -5.02 -1.53 14.05
C ILE A 132 -5.39 -2.33 12.80
N GLY A 133 -4.49 -2.39 11.83
CA GLY A 133 -4.73 -3.10 10.58
C GLY A 133 -3.47 -3.74 10.02
N TYR A 134 -3.64 -4.85 9.31
CA TYR A 134 -2.59 -5.52 8.57
C TYR A 134 -3.08 -5.87 7.16
N ALA A 135 -2.27 -5.59 6.15
CA ALA A 135 -2.58 -5.95 4.76
C ALA A 135 -1.32 -6.34 3.99
N PHE A 136 -1.42 -7.34 3.12
CA PHE A 136 -0.29 -7.90 2.37
C PHE A 136 -0.68 -8.23 0.93
N THR A 137 0.31 -8.27 0.03
CA THR A 137 0.13 -8.72 -1.36
C THR A 137 0.43 -10.21 -1.45
N PHE A 138 -0.44 -10.99 -2.10
CA PHE A 138 -0.30 -12.45 -2.18
C PHE A 138 -0.28 -13.01 -3.60
N THR A 139 -0.30 -12.13 -4.61
CA THR A 139 -0.15 -12.51 -6.02
C THR A 139 0.74 -11.50 -6.76
N GLY A 140 1.39 -11.95 -7.84
CA GLY A 140 2.08 -11.04 -8.77
C GLY A 140 1.18 -10.05 -9.51
N MET A 141 -0.14 -10.27 -9.51
CA MET A 141 -1.11 -9.32 -10.08
C MET A 141 -1.51 -8.21 -9.10
N GLY A 142 -0.86 -8.13 -7.94
CA GLY A 142 -1.11 -7.11 -6.92
C GLY A 142 -2.37 -7.34 -6.10
N THR A 143 -2.90 -8.57 -6.05
CA THR A 143 -4.03 -8.88 -5.17
C THR A 143 -3.59 -8.72 -3.72
N ARG A 144 -4.36 -7.95 -2.95
CA ARG A 144 -4.10 -7.71 -1.53
C ARG A 144 -5.22 -8.25 -0.67
N ALA A 145 -4.85 -8.86 0.45
CA ALA A 145 -5.77 -9.23 1.52
C ALA A 145 -5.40 -8.45 2.77
N GLY A 146 -6.38 -8.22 3.64
CA GLY A 146 -6.11 -7.56 4.91
C GLY A 146 -7.23 -7.71 5.91
N ALA A 147 -6.89 -7.41 7.16
CA ALA A 147 -7.81 -7.38 8.27
C ALA A 147 -7.54 -6.14 9.14
N SER A 148 -8.57 -5.62 9.78
CA SER A 148 -8.41 -4.55 10.77
C SER A 148 -9.47 -4.62 11.85
N TYR A 149 -9.11 -4.09 13.01
CA TYR A 149 -10.02 -3.87 14.12
C TYR A 149 -9.98 -2.39 14.52
N SER A 150 -11.14 -1.81 14.77
CA SER A 150 -11.23 -0.45 15.29
C SER A 150 -12.24 -0.35 16.41
N TYR A 151 -11.99 0.58 17.33
CA TYR A 151 -12.85 0.88 18.45
C TYR A 151 -13.02 2.39 18.56
N LEU A 152 -14.26 2.81 18.75
CA LEU A 152 -14.68 4.19 18.97
C LEU A 152 -15.43 4.24 20.30
N ASP A 153 -15.02 5.16 21.16
CA ASP A 153 -15.74 5.53 22.37
C ASP A 153 -16.11 7.02 22.27
N TYR A 154 -17.36 7.38 22.57
CA TYR A 154 -17.82 8.76 22.47
C TYR A 154 -18.88 9.13 23.51
N GLU A 155 -18.86 10.39 23.93
CA GLU A 155 -19.86 11.04 24.77
C GLU A 155 -20.46 12.22 24.01
N LEU A 156 -21.79 12.23 23.82
CA LEU A 156 -22.48 13.32 23.14
C LEU A 156 -22.72 14.50 24.11
N GLY A 157 -22.10 15.65 23.82
CA GLY A 157 -22.28 16.86 24.63
C GLY A 157 -23.50 17.72 24.25
N LYS A 158 -23.71 18.81 25.00
CA LYS A 158 -24.77 19.85 24.84
C LYS A 158 -26.17 19.38 25.19
N ASP A 159 -27.17 19.57 24.33
CA ASP A 159 -28.60 19.34 24.62
C ASP A 159 -28.93 17.86 24.89
N LEU A 160 -27.99 16.95 24.59
CA LEU A 160 -28.05 15.50 24.86
C LEU A 160 -27.27 15.09 26.13
N LYS A 161 -26.58 16.03 26.78
CA LYS A 161 -25.84 15.79 28.03
C LYS A 161 -26.80 15.46 29.19
N SER A 162 -28.04 15.97 29.12
CA SER A 162 -29.12 15.72 30.07
C SER A 162 -29.60 14.26 30.10
N ILE A 163 -29.32 13.48 29.04
CA ILE A 163 -29.69 12.06 28.94
C ILE A 163 -28.47 11.12 29.02
N GLY A 164 -27.25 11.65 29.23
CA GLY A 164 -26.05 10.83 29.39
C GLY A 164 -25.74 9.92 28.18
N ALA A 165 -25.98 10.39 26.96
CA ALA A 165 -25.82 9.58 25.75
C ALA A 165 -24.33 9.31 25.47
N GLU A 166 -23.83 8.21 26.03
CA GLU A 166 -22.55 7.57 25.74
C GLU A 166 -22.75 6.39 24.79
N GLY A 167 -21.73 6.09 23.99
CA GLY A 167 -21.79 4.96 23.08
C GLY A 167 -20.40 4.48 22.70
N SER A 168 -20.30 3.18 22.46
CA SER A 168 -19.12 2.59 21.84
C SER A 168 -19.48 1.87 20.55
N ALA A 169 -18.53 1.84 19.63
CA ALA A 169 -18.64 1.09 18.38
C ALA A 169 -17.34 0.35 18.12
N ALA A 170 -17.44 -0.96 17.89
CA ALA A 170 -16.33 -1.79 17.46
C ALA A 170 -16.60 -2.26 16.02
N GLN A 171 -15.55 -2.27 15.19
CA GLN A 171 -15.63 -2.77 13.83
C GLN A 171 -14.45 -3.69 13.53
N SER A 172 -14.76 -4.92 13.14
CA SER A 172 -13.83 -5.84 12.50
C SER A 172 -14.04 -5.80 10.99
N SER A 173 -12.97 -5.81 10.23
CA SER A 173 -13.01 -5.83 8.76
C SER A 173 -12.02 -6.85 8.23
N VAL A 174 -12.43 -7.56 7.18
CA VAL A 174 -11.58 -8.40 6.33
C VAL A 174 -11.89 -8.02 4.89
N PHE A 175 -10.86 -7.92 4.05
CA PHE A 175 -11.03 -7.57 2.64
C PHE A 175 -10.06 -8.33 1.74
N ILE A 176 -10.45 -8.44 0.47
CA ILE A 176 -9.59 -8.78 -0.66
C ILE A 176 -9.78 -7.68 -1.71
N SER A 177 -8.70 -7.24 -2.34
CA SER A 177 -8.72 -6.21 -3.38
C SER A 177 -7.80 -6.58 -4.54
N GLN A 178 -8.29 -6.38 -5.76
CA GLN A 178 -7.55 -6.63 -7.00
C GLN A 178 -7.54 -5.35 -7.83
N PRO A 179 -6.36 -4.88 -8.28
CA PRO A 179 -6.29 -3.81 -9.27
C PRO A 179 -6.91 -4.28 -10.61
N ALA A 180 -7.91 -3.57 -11.11
CA ALA A 180 -8.52 -3.83 -12.42
C ALA A 180 -7.78 -3.10 -13.55
N LEU A 181 -7.39 -1.84 -13.31
CA LEU A 181 -6.63 -0.97 -14.22
C LEU A 181 -5.67 -0.11 -13.38
N LEU A 182 -4.49 0.21 -13.93
CA LEU A 182 -3.44 0.98 -13.27
C LEU A 182 -2.85 2.07 -14.17
#